data_AF-A0A2E6XGP2-F1
#
_entry.id   AF-A0A2E6XGP2-F1
#
_cell.length_a   1.000
_cell.length_b   1.000
_cell.length_c   1.000
_cell.angle_alpha   90.00
_cell.angle_beta   90.00
_cell.angle_gamma   90.00
#
_symmetry.space_group_name_H-M   'P 1'
#
loop_
_entity.id
_entity.type
_entity.pdbx_description
1 polymer ?
#
loop_
_entity_poly.entity_id
_entity_poly.type
_entity_poly.pdbx_seq_one_letter_code
_entity_poly.pdbx_strand_id
1 'polypeptide(L)'
;MPNSDNLKNYWDQISESLLQAFPPNRVRWRVQSLNKDKTRGMALAYIDARDVMERLDDVVGAGNWTSSQQDNGPVCVATISIWCPIKETWVHKQDAAGSTKVEADKGRHSDAFKRAAVKWGIGRYLYALETPWVEVETRGRSSVISPKERARLAKLLGAKEESMQIDSDIEPPDLYNQEESAPSEFEVPSQEQSTPAPKTNGDGITESQARRLLAVCRTHGEEYKVHGFQVFQSVCKDLGKPVVPGRGRMPEFVAHAQEHIAKNEFEMFEEKIYQFDG
;
A
#
# COMPACT_ATOMS: atom_id res chain seq x y z
N MET A 1 28.45 -17.07 -15.23
CA MET A 1 27.25 -17.22 -14.37
C MET A 1 27.69 -16.90 -12.95
N PRO A 2 27.09 -15.92 -12.26
CA PRO A 2 27.44 -15.63 -10.87
C PRO A 2 27.18 -16.86 -9.99
N ASN A 3 28.08 -17.15 -9.06
CA ASN A 3 27.93 -18.23 -8.08
C ASN A 3 26.66 -17.98 -7.24
N SER A 4 25.72 -18.94 -7.22
CA SER A 4 24.44 -18.83 -6.51
C SER A 4 24.60 -18.55 -5.02
N ASP A 5 25.67 -19.08 -4.41
CA ASP A 5 25.93 -18.94 -2.98
C ASP A 5 26.37 -17.51 -2.64
N ASN A 6 27.19 -16.89 -3.49
CA ASN A 6 27.60 -15.50 -3.32
C ASN A 6 26.42 -14.54 -3.45
N LEU A 7 25.51 -14.83 -4.39
CA LEU A 7 24.29 -14.04 -4.56
C LEU A 7 23.36 -14.16 -3.36
N LYS A 8 23.17 -15.37 -2.84
CA LYS A 8 22.34 -15.62 -1.66
C LYS A 8 22.92 -14.88 -0.45
N ASN A 9 24.22 -15.03 -0.19
CA ASN A 9 24.89 -14.39 0.94
C ASN A 9 24.78 -12.85 0.88
N TYR A 10 24.93 -12.26 -0.32
CA TYR A 10 24.76 -10.81 -0.51
C TYR A 10 23.35 -10.33 -0.14
N TRP A 11 22.31 -11.03 -0.64
CA TRP A 11 20.94 -10.65 -0.35
C TRP A 11 20.53 -10.94 1.08
N ASP A 12 21.05 -12.00 1.70
CA ASP A 12 20.81 -12.30 3.10
C ASP A 12 21.36 -11.16 3.99
N GLN A 13 22.59 -10.70 3.75
CA GLN A 13 23.21 -9.60 4.49
C GLN A 13 22.43 -8.27 4.37
N ILE A 14 22.03 -7.91 3.15
CA ILE A 14 21.22 -6.71 2.91
C ILE A 14 19.85 -6.85 3.57
N SER A 15 19.19 -7.99 3.39
CA SER A 15 17.86 -8.22 3.95
C SER A 15 17.87 -8.18 5.48
N GLU A 16 18.86 -8.79 6.12
CA GLU A 16 19.04 -8.74 7.57
C GLU A 16 19.23 -7.31 8.08
N SER A 17 19.98 -6.48 7.35
CA SER A 17 20.25 -5.08 7.69
C SER A 17 19.02 -4.17 7.49
N LEU A 18 18.24 -4.39 6.42
CA LEU A 18 17.00 -3.67 6.14
C LEU A 18 15.86 -4.06 7.09
N LEU A 19 15.88 -5.28 7.64
CA LEU A 19 14.89 -5.78 8.61
C LEU A 19 15.11 -5.27 10.04
N GLN A 20 16.26 -4.66 10.33
CA GLN A 20 16.56 -4.17 11.69
C GLN A 20 15.51 -3.17 12.17
N ALA A 21 15.13 -3.31 13.45
CA ALA A 21 14.21 -2.39 14.09
C ALA A 21 14.80 -0.97 14.12
N PHE A 22 13.93 0.04 14.03
CA PHE A 22 14.34 1.42 14.22
C PHE A 22 14.50 1.70 15.72
N PRO A 23 15.45 2.58 16.10
CA PRO A 23 15.51 3.14 17.43
C PRO A 23 14.13 3.67 17.88
N PRO A 24 13.68 3.45 19.13
CA PRO A 24 12.34 3.84 19.55
C PRO A 24 12.00 5.32 19.35
N ASN A 25 12.99 6.21 19.40
CA ASN A 25 12.82 7.65 19.16
C ASN A 25 12.61 8.03 17.68
N ARG A 26 12.93 7.14 16.73
CA ARG A 26 12.63 7.31 15.30
C ARG A 26 11.21 6.83 14.95
N VAL A 27 10.62 5.98 15.80
CA VAL A 27 9.25 5.49 15.59
C VAL A 27 8.26 6.49 16.15
N ARG A 28 7.35 6.94 15.28
CA ARG A 28 6.26 7.85 15.63
C ARG A 28 4.97 7.08 15.85
N TRP A 29 4.04 7.72 16.55
CA TRP A 29 2.72 7.17 16.84
C TRP A 29 1.64 8.14 16.42
N ARG A 30 0.59 7.62 15.77
CA ARG A 30 -0.59 8.39 15.38
C ARG A 30 -1.87 7.70 15.84
N VAL A 31 -2.95 8.46 15.96
CA VAL A 31 -4.29 7.92 16.18
C VAL A 31 -4.88 7.49 14.84
N GLN A 32 -5.29 6.22 14.73
CA GLN A 32 -5.97 5.70 13.53
C GLN A 32 -7.48 5.89 13.63
N SER A 33 -8.08 5.47 14.74
CA SER A 33 -9.51 5.55 15.00
C SER A 33 -9.75 6.05 16.42
N LEU A 34 -10.89 6.69 16.63
CA LEU A 34 -11.33 7.21 17.93
C LEU A 34 -12.52 6.39 18.42
N ASN A 35 -12.65 6.27 19.74
CA ASN A 35 -13.87 5.80 20.35
C ASN A 35 -14.98 6.84 20.19
N LYS A 36 -16.23 6.43 20.43
CA LYS A 36 -17.41 7.28 20.29
C LYS A 36 -17.29 8.61 21.06
N ASP A 37 -16.70 8.55 22.24
CA ASP A 37 -16.58 9.70 23.15
C ASP A 37 -15.32 10.54 22.92
N LYS A 38 -14.47 10.16 21.95
CA LYS A 38 -13.19 10.82 21.61
C LYS A 38 -12.19 10.96 22.77
N THR A 39 -12.27 10.05 23.73
CA THR A 39 -11.38 9.97 24.90
C THR A 39 -10.26 8.95 24.73
N ARG A 40 -10.44 7.99 23.81
CA ARG A 40 -9.44 6.98 23.47
C ARG A 40 -9.29 6.82 21.97
N GLY A 41 -8.10 6.46 21.54
CA GLY A 41 -7.82 6.17 20.14
C GLY A 41 -6.90 4.97 19.96
N MET A 42 -7.01 4.31 18.81
CA MET A 42 -6.11 3.22 18.43
C MET A 42 -4.78 3.81 17.97
N ALA A 43 -3.70 3.50 18.69
CA ALA A 43 -2.37 3.98 18.37
C ALA A 43 -1.69 3.08 17.32
N LEU A 44 -1.23 3.69 16.23
CA LEU A 44 -0.48 3.02 15.17
C LEU A 44 0.93 3.59 15.09
N ALA A 45 1.91 2.70 15.13
CA ALA A 45 3.32 3.04 14.95
C ALA A 45 3.64 3.24 13.46
N TYR A 46 4.48 4.24 13.15
CA TYR A 46 4.97 4.48 11.80
C TYR A 46 6.36 5.15 11.82
N ILE A 47 7.02 5.14 10.68
CA ILE A 47 8.27 5.89 10.43
C ILE A 47 8.05 6.91 9.32
N ASP A 48 8.92 7.91 9.23
CA ASP A 48 8.88 8.89 8.15
C ASP A 48 9.58 8.36 6.91
N ALA A 49 9.29 8.98 5.76
CA ALA A 49 10.00 8.68 4.52
C ALA A 49 11.52 8.94 4.63
N ARG A 50 11.94 9.89 5.49
CA ARG A 50 13.37 10.17 5.73
C ARG A 50 14.07 9.02 6.43
N ASP A 51 13.41 8.36 7.38
CA ASP A 51 13.99 7.18 8.05
C ASP A 51 14.20 6.02 7.08
N VAL A 52 13.33 5.89 6.07
CA VAL A 52 13.49 4.92 4.98
C VAL A 52 14.67 5.28 4.08
N MET A 53 14.81 6.55 3.70
CA MET A 53 15.94 7.02 2.87
C MET A 53 17.28 6.83 3.59
N GLU A 54 17.37 7.24 4.85
CA GLU A 54 18.58 7.06 5.68
C GLU A 54 18.94 5.56 5.80
N ARG A 55 17.95 4.68 6.03
CA ARG A 55 18.19 3.23 6.08
C ARG A 55 18.74 2.68 4.76
N LEU A 56 18.23 3.15 3.61
CA LEU A 56 18.72 2.73 2.30
C LEU A 56 20.14 3.24 2.06
N ASP A 57 20.42 4.50 2.40
CA ASP A 57 21.76 5.09 2.33
C ASP A 57 22.76 4.31 3.19
N ASP A 58 22.40 3.96 4.43
CA ASP A 58 23.26 3.25 5.36
C ASP A 58 23.55 1.79 4.92
N VAL A 59 22.56 1.10 4.37
CA VAL A 59 22.67 -0.34 4.07
C VAL A 59 23.25 -0.60 2.70
N VAL A 60 22.83 0.15 1.68
CA VAL A 60 23.29 -0.09 0.30
C VAL A 60 24.12 1.06 -0.26
N GLY A 61 24.12 2.24 0.34
CA GLY A 61 24.81 3.43 -0.15
C GLY A 61 23.94 4.27 -1.09
N ALA A 62 24.02 5.60 -0.98
CA ALA A 62 23.20 6.55 -1.73
C ALA A 62 23.27 6.41 -3.26
N GLY A 63 24.37 5.85 -3.79
CA GLY A 63 24.53 5.58 -5.23
C GLY A 63 23.92 4.26 -5.71
N ASN A 64 23.48 3.38 -4.79
CA ASN A 64 23.05 2.01 -5.10
C ASN A 64 21.56 1.76 -4.84
N TRP A 65 20.78 2.82 -4.63
CA TRP A 65 19.33 2.75 -4.66
C TRP A 65 18.74 3.93 -5.43
N THR A 66 17.52 3.75 -5.92
CA THR A 66 16.74 4.80 -6.56
C THR A 66 15.27 4.57 -6.30
N SER A 67 14.48 5.62 -6.42
CA SER A 67 13.02 5.53 -6.35
C SER A 67 12.35 6.30 -7.47
N SER A 68 11.28 5.74 -8.00
CA SER A 68 10.38 6.42 -8.92
C SER A 68 8.96 6.44 -8.36
N GLN A 69 8.20 7.44 -8.75
CA GLN A 69 6.79 7.56 -8.41
C GLN A 69 5.98 7.77 -9.69
N GLN A 70 4.85 7.10 -9.78
CA GLN A 70 3.93 7.18 -10.91
C GLN A 70 2.51 7.37 -10.41
N ASP A 71 1.91 8.50 -10.78
CA ASP A 71 0.52 8.78 -10.49
C ASP A 71 -0.40 8.12 -11.52
N ASN A 72 -1.32 7.29 -11.02
CA ASN A 72 -2.33 6.55 -11.76
C ASN A 72 -3.73 6.96 -11.25
N GLY A 73 -4.13 8.20 -11.56
CA GLY A 73 -5.37 8.79 -11.06
C GLY A 73 -5.31 9.04 -9.56
N PRO A 74 -6.23 8.48 -8.73
CA PRO A 74 -6.20 8.69 -7.29
C PRO A 74 -5.16 7.82 -6.58
N VAL A 75 -4.34 7.05 -7.29
CA VAL A 75 -3.35 6.13 -6.73
C VAL A 75 -1.95 6.56 -7.17
N CYS A 76 -1.02 6.63 -6.25
CA CYS A 76 0.40 6.78 -6.52
C CYS A 76 1.08 5.42 -6.34
N VAL A 77 1.85 4.98 -7.34
CA VAL A 77 2.71 3.79 -7.27
C VAL A 77 4.14 4.26 -7.05
N ALA A 78 4.78 3.76 -5.99
CA ALA A 78 6.20 4.01 -5.75
C ALA A 78 6.99 2.72 -6.00
N THR A 79 8.11 2.85 -6.72
CA THR A 79 9.08 1.76 -6.92
C THR A 79 10.37 2.13 -6.22
N ILE A 80 10.91 1.21 -5.42
CA ILE A 80 12.27 1.30 -4.87
C ILE A 80 13.11 0.23 -5.56
N SER A 81 14.24 0.66 -6.11
CA SER A 81 15.17 -0.21 -6.81
C SER A 81 16.53 -0.21 -6.11
N ILE A 82 17.10 -1.39 -5.90
CA ILE A 82 18.43 -1.58 -5.31
C ILE A 82 19.34 -2.24 -6.34
N TRP A 83 20.55 -1.70 -6.50
CA TRP A 83 21.55 -2.25 -7.41
C TRP A 83 22.11 -3.57 -6.89
N CYS A 84 22.17 -4.58 -7.76
CA CYS A 84 22.78 -5.86 -7.49
C CYS A 84 24.11 -5.96 -8.24
N PRO A 85 25.26 -5.72 -7.60
CA PRO A 85 26.56 -5.74 -8.26
C PRO A 85 26.93 -7.14 -8.78
N ILE A 86 26.41 -8.21 -8.16
CA ILE A 86 26.70 -9.60 -8.58
C ILE A 86 26.00 -9.95 -9.90
N LYS A 87 24.81 -9.40 -10.13
CA LYS A 87 24.04 -9.61 -11.36
C LYS A 87 24.15 -8.46 -12.35
N GLU A 88 24.84 -7.39 -11.97
CA GLU A 88 24.93 -6.13 -12.72
C GLU A 88 23.53 -5.63 -13.16
N THR A 89 22.56 -5.65 -12.25
CA THR A 89 21.18 -5.29 -12.57
C THR A 89 20.46 -4.64 -11.39
N TRP A 90 19.42 -3.88 -11.68
CA TRP A 90 18.52 -3.32 -10.68
C TRP A 90 17.46 -4.35 -10.28
N VAL A 91 17.19 -4.46 -8.98
CA VAL A 91 16.06 -5.24 -8.46
C VAL A 91 15.02 -4.26 -7.96
N HIS A 92 13.78 -4.41 -8.42
CA HIS A 92 12.70 -3.46 -8.19
C HIS A 92 11.64 -4.08 -7.28
N LYS A 93 11.12 -3.30 -6.33
CA LYS A 93 9.88 -3.61 -5.61
C LYS A 93 9.02 -2.37 -5.54
N GLN A 94 7.72 -2.58 -5.73
CA GLN A 94 6.75 -1.49 -5.77
C GLN A 94 5.54 -1.78 -4.90
N ASP A 95 4.92 -0.71 -4.42
CA ASP A 95 3.61 -0.71 -3.77
C ASP A 95 2.92 0.62 -4.09
N ALA A 96 1.65 0.74 -3.70
CA ALA A 96 0.83 1.88 -4.08
C ALA A 96 0.01 2.40 -2.90
N ALA A 97 -0.29 3.69 -2.92
CA ALA A 97 -1.15 4.35 -1.95
C ALA A 97 -2.16 5.28 -2.64
N GLY A 98 -3.36 5.37 -2.08
CA GLY A 98 -4.46 6.19 -2.60
C GLY A 98 -4.52 7.60 -1.99
N SER A 99 -5.13 8.53 -2.72
CA SER A 99 -5.56 9.85 -2.23
C SER A 99 -6.81 9.74 -1.36
N THR A 100 -6.81 10.35 -0.17
CA THR A 100 -8.02 10.56 0.64
C THR A 100 -8.81 11.79 0.18
N LYS A 101 -10.09 11.91 0.55
CA LYS A 101 -11.02 12.89 -0.03
C LYS A 101 -10.87 14.35 0.44
N VAL A 102 -9.80 14.74 1.16
CA VAL A 102 -9.76 16.08 1.77
C VAL A 102 -8.56 16.93 1.38
N GLU A 103 -7.29 16.49 1.41
CA GLU A 103 -6.16 17.22 0.79
C GLU A 103 -4.98 16.27 0.57
N ALA A 104 -4.97 15.55 -0.56
CA ALA A 104 -4.37 14.21 -0.61
C ALA A 104 -3.20 13.97 -1.57
N ASP A 105 -2.65 15.01 -2.18
CA ASP A 105 -1.49 14.81 -3.07
C ASP A 105 -0.17 14.69 -2.28
N LYS A 106 -0.06 15.34 -1.11
CA LYS A 106 1.20 15.34 -0.33
C LYS A 106 1.43 14.07 0.48
N GLY A 107 0.37 13.39 0.94
CA GLY A 107 0.48 12.17 1.74
C GLY A 107 0.68 10.89 0.92
N ARG A 108 0.06 10.79 -0.27
CA ARG A 108 0.06 9.55 -1.06
C ARG A 108 1.46 9.14 -1.54
N HIS A 109 2.30 10.11 -1.89
CA HIS A 109 3.65 9.87 -2.39
C HIS A 109 4.53 9.26 -1.29
N SER A 110 4.47 9.84 -0.09
CA SER A 110 5.19 9.34 1.09
C SER A 110 4.67 7.97 1.54
N ASP A 111 3.35 7.77 1.52
CA ASP A 111 2.76 6.49 1.90
C ASP A 111 3.11 5.37 0.91
N ALA A 112 3.01 5.62 -0.40
CA ALA A 112 3.40 4.66 -1.43
C ALA A 112 4.89 4.28 -1.29
N PHE A 113 5.76 5.26 -1.08
CA PHE A 113 7.20 5.03 -0.87
C PHE A 113 7.48 4.16 0.37
N LYS A 114 6.86 4.49 1.51
CA LYS A 114 7.02 3.70 2.74
C LYS A 114 6.49 2.27 2.57
N ARG A 115 5.37 2.08 1.85
CA ARG A 115 4.82 0.75 1.54
C ARG A 115 5.72 -0.06 0.62
N ALA A 116 6.33 0.56 -0.39
CA ALA A 116 7.33 -0.10 -1.23
C ALA A 116 8.54 -0.55 -0.41
N ALA A 117 8.96 0.24 0.59
CA ALA A 117 10.04 -0.12 1.51
C ALA A 117 9.71 -1.33 2.38
N VAL A 118 8.45 -1.52 2.78
CA VAL A 118 8.02 -2.73 3.52
C VAL A 118 8.31 -4.01 2.74
N LYS A 119 8.21 -3.99 1.40
CA LYS A 119 8.57 -5.15 0.54
C LYS A 119 10.07 -5.49 0.61
N TRP A 120 10.91 -4.52 0.94
CA TRP A 120 12.34 -4.70 1.24
C TRP A 120 12.63 -5.11 2.68
N GLY A 121 11.67 -4.94 3.60
CA GLY A 121 11.77 -5.35 5.00
C GLY A 121 11.80 -4.18 5.98
N ILE A 122 12.10 -2.97 5.50
CA ILE A 122 12.21 -1.79 6.36
C ILE A 122 10.82 -1.40 6.89
N GLY A 123 10.74 -1.24 8.22
CA GLY A 123 9.49 -0.94 8.93
C GLY A 123 8.49 -2.10 8.98
N ARG A 124 8.78 -3.28 8.42
CA ARG A 124 7.83 -4.41 8.37
C ARG A 124 7.40 -4.88 9.76
N TYR A 125 8.30 -4.83 10.75
CA TYR A 125 7.99 -5.23 12.13
C TYR A 125 6.92 -4.34 12.77
N LEU A 126 6.74 -3.09 12.31
CA LEU A 126 5.72 -2.18 12.85
C LEU A 126 4.29 -2.69 12.62
N TYR A 127 4.08 -3.50 11.58
CA TYR A 127 2.79 -4.14 11.29
C TYR A 127 2.49 -5.32 12.22
N ALA A 128 3.51 -5.86 12.90
CA ALA A 128 3.35 -6.93 13.88
C ALA A 128 3.24 -6.40 15.32
N LEU A 129 3.40 -5.08 15.53
CA LEU A 129 3.23 -4.47 16.84
C LEU A 129 1.75 -4.48 17.26
N GLU A 130 1.53 -4.60 18.57
CA GLU A 130 0.20 -4.37 19.15
C GLU A 130 -0.26 -2.94 18.84
N THR A 131 -1.55 -2.78 18.53
CA THR A 131 -2.21 -1.49 18.30
C THR A 131 -3.09 -1.11 19.50
N PRO A 132 -2.50 -0.68 20.63
CA PRO A 132 -3.26 -0.46 21.85
C PRO A 132 -4.21 0.73 21.72
N TRP A 133 -5.34 0.63 22.41
CA TRP A 133 -6.20 1.79 22.68
C TRP A 133 -5.58 2.64 23.79
N VAL A 134 -5.22 3.88 23.45
CA VAL A 134 -4.54 4.84 24.35
C VAL A 134 -5.43 6.04 24.66
N GLU A 135 -5.18 6.71 25.78
CA GLU A 135 -5.78 7.99 26.09
C GLU A 135 -5.36 9.05 25.05
N VAL A 136 -6.34 9.85 24.59
CA VAL A 136 -6.11 10.92 23.62
C VAL A 136 -6.61 12.25 24.14
N GLU A 137 -5.92 13.32 23.78
CA GLU A 137 -6.29 14.70 24.06
C GLU A 137 -6.81 15.33 22.77
N THR A 138 -8.00 15.93 22.82
CA THR A 138 -8.55 16.66 21.68
C THR A 138 -7.90 18.04 21.60
N ARG A 139 -7.31 18.38 20.45
CA ARG A 139 -6.72 19.68 20.13
C ARG A 139 -7.43 20.28 18.93
N GLY A 140 -8.50 21.04 19.20
CA GLY A 140 -9.31 21.65 18.13
C GLY A 140 -10.02 20.58 17.29
N ARG A 141 -9.63 20.44 16.01
CA ARG A 141 -10.19 19.43 15.10
C ARG A 141 -9.46 18.08 15.13
N SER A 142 -8.29 18.01 15.76
CA SER A 142 -7.47 16.80 15.81
C SER A 142 -7.45 16.17 17.20
N SER A 143 -7.07 14.90 17.27
CA SER A 143 -6.82 14.18 18.52
C SER A 143 -5.39 13.68 18.52
N VAL A 144 -4.67 13.93 19.61
CA VAL A 144 -3.28 13.51 19.80
C VAL A 144 -3.18 12.52 20.94
N ILE A 145 -2.23 11.59 20.89
CA ILE A 145 -1.97 10.65 21.98
C ILE A 145 -1.49 11.43 23.20
N SER A 146 -2.08 11.16 24.37
CA SER A 146 -1.69 11.84 25.61
C SER A 146 -0.22 11.56 25.94
N PRO A 147 0.55 12.56 26.41
CA PRO A 147 1.95 12.36 26.83
C PRO A 147 2.14 11.23 27.84
N LYS A 148 1.13 10.93 28.67
CA LYS A 148 1.16 9.84 29.67
C LYS A 148 1.34 8.46 29.05
N GLU A 149 0.89 8.26 27.82
CA GLU A 149 0.96 6.97 27.12
C GLU A 149 2.32 6.74 26.45
N ARG A 150 3.18 7.77 26.36
CA ARG A 150 4.48 7.68 25.67
C ARG A 150 5.40 6.62 26.27
N ALA A 151 5.47 6.51 27.60
CA ALA A 151 6.30 5.50 28.26
C ALA A 151 5.84 4.07 27.93
N ARG A 152 4.52 3.85 27.92
CA ARG A 152 3.91 2.57 27.54
C ARG A 152 4.22 2.22 26.07
N LEU A 153 4.06 3.19 25.17
CA LEU A 153 4.33 3.00 23.74
C LEU A 153 5.82 2.77 23.45
N ALA A 154 6.72 3.45 24.16
CA ALA A 154 8.16 3.20 24.05
C ALA A 154 8.55 1.78 24.51
N LYS A 155 7.88 1.26 25.55
CA LYS A 155 8.09 -0.13 26.02
C LYS A 155 7.67 -1.17 24.97
N LEU A 156 6.61 -0.91 24.19
CA LEU A 156 6.21 -1.77 23.07
C LEU A 156 7.27 -1.85 21.97
N LEU A 157 8.12 -0.82 21.85
CA LEU A 157 9.25 -0.78 20.92
C LEU A 157 10.53 -1.40 21.51
N GLY A 158 10.46 -1.98 22.71
CA GLY A 158 11.60 -2.59 23.39
C GLY A 158 12.57 -1.58 24.03
N ALA A 159 12.14 -0.33 24.27
CA ALA A 159 12.96 0.64 24.99
C ALA A 159 13.23 0.18 26.44
N LYS A 160 14.50 0.25 26.86
CA LYS A 160 14.91 0.01 28.26
C LYS A 160 14.60 1.26 29.10
N GLU A 161 14.18 1.09 30.35
CA GLU A 161 13.70 2.17 31.24
C GLU A 161 14.73 3.30 31.45
N GLU A 162 16.04 3.02 31.30
CA GLU A 162 17.13 3.99 31.50
C GLU A 162 17.24 5.09 30.43
N SER A 163 16.63 4.93 29.24
CA SER A 163 16.67 5.96 28.19
C SER A 163 15.51 6.97 28.26
N MET A 164 14.71 6.98 29.33
CA MET A 164 13.51 7.81 29.49
C MET A 164 13.75 9.19 30.15
N GLN A 165 15.01 9.67 30.24
CA GLN A 165 15.27 11.07 30.57
C GLN A 165 14.96 11.95 29.35
N ILE A 166 13.79 12.58 29.38
CA ILE A 166 13.29 13.48 28.33
C ILE A 166 13.86 14.88 28.62
N ASP A 167 14.62 15.41 27.68
CA ASP A 167 14.83 16.85 27.54
C ASP A 167 13.48 17.48 27.14
N SER A 168 12.93 18.28 28.04
CA SER A 168 11.59 18.87 27.93
C SER A 168 11.52 20.06 26.97
N ASP A 169 12.64 20.49 26.37
CA ASP A 169 12.74 21.85 25.83
C ASP A 169 12.98 21.93 24.32
N ILE A 170 12.73 20.85 23.57
CA ILE A 170 12.62 20.96 22.10
C ILE A 170 11.14 21.13 21.73
N GLU A 171 10.68 22.38 21.74
CA GLU A 171 9.49 22.74 20.98
C GLU A 171 9.73 22.31 19.51
N PRO A 172 8.83 21.50 18.93
CA PRO A 172 8.94 21.18 17.51
C PRO A 172 8.82 22.50 16.74
N PRO A 173 9.72 22.79 15.78
CA PRO A 173 9.58 23.98 14.95
C PRO A 173 8.19 23.98 14.31
N ASP A 174 7.51 25.12 14.42
CA ASP A 174 6.10 25.43 14.11
C ASP A 174 5.64 25.18 12.66
N LEU A 175 6.32 24.33 11.88
CA LEU A 175 6.06 24.12 10.47
C LEU A 175 5.40 22.78 10.11
N TYR A 176 5.10 21.90 11.07
CA TYR A 176 4.62 20.54 10.78
C TYR A 176 3.19 20.22 11.23
N ASN A 177 2.34 21.24 11.39
CA ASN A 177 0.91 21.07 11.64
C ASN A 177 0.10 21.01 10.32
N GLN A 178 0.57 20.24 9.32
CA GLN A 178 -0.26 19.80 8.19
C GLN A 178 -0.60 18.33 8.39
N GLU A 179 -1.89 18.08 8.65
CA GLU A 179 -2.52 16.80 8.88
C GLU A 179 -2.12 15.78 7.80
N GLU A 180 -1.10 14.96 8.10
CA GLU A 180 -0.76 13.80 7.27
C GLU A 180 -1.84 12.74 7.52
N SER A 181 -2.83 12.71 6.63
CA SER A 181 -3.95 11.76 6.69
C SER A 181 -3.45 10.32 6.63
N ALA A 182 -4.13 9.45 7.37
CA ALA A 182 -3.81 8.06 7.63
C ALA A 182 -3.31 7.23 6.42
N PRO A 183 -2.33 6.32 6.60
CA PRO A 183 -2.28 5.08 5.86
C PRO A 183 -3.65 4.41 5.89
N SER A 184 -4.19 4.15 4.70
CA SER A 184 -5.46 3.48 4.51
C SER A 184 -5.40 2.07 5.10
N GLU A 185 -6.41 1.75 5.90
CA GLU A 185 -6.74 0.41 6.39
C GLU A 185 -6.72 -0.59 5.22
N PHE A 186 -5.84 -1.60 5.31
CA PHE A 186 -6.05 -2.88 4.66
C PHE A 186 -6.26 -3.88 5.80
N GLU A 187 -7.47 -4.42 5.90
CA GLU A 187 -7.84 -5.46 6.86
C GLU A 187 -6.93 -6.68 6.69
N VAL A 188 -6.36 -7.13 7.81
CA VAL A 188 -5.86 -8.50 7.95
C VAL A 188 -7.09 -9.40 8.00
N PRO A 189 -7.20 -10.46 7.17
CA PRO A 189 -8.38 -11.31 7.16
C PRO A 189 -8.49 -12.04 8.50
N SER A 190 -9.40 -11.56 9.34
CA SER A 190 -9.91 -12.27 10.51
C SER A 190 -11.21 -12.96 10.09
N GLN A 191 -11.32 -14.24 10.40
CA GLN A 191 -12.44 -15.08 10.00
C GLN A 191 -13.79 -14.56 10.50
N GLU A 192 -14.76 -14.64 9.59
CA GLU A 192 -16.21 -14.69 9.77
C GLU A 192 -16.90 -13.64 10.66
N GLN A 193 -17.60 -12.71 9.99
CA GLN A 193 -19.02 -12.48 10.29
C GLN A 193 -19.76 -11.88 9.09
N SER A 194 -20.75 -12.64 8.64
CA SER A 194 -21.69 -12.39 7.54
C SER A 194 -22.49 -11.09 7.67
N THR A 195 -22.73 -10.40 6.56
CA THR A 195 -24.00 -9.67 6.27
C THR A 195 -24.21 -9.58 4.74
N PRO A 196 -25.46 -9.40 4.26
CA PRO A 196 -25.99 -10.15 3.12
C PRO A 196 -25.57 -9.60 1.75
N ALA A 197 -25.30 -10.55 0.85
CA ALA A 197 -25.00 -10.31 -0.55
C ALA A 197 -26.10 -9.48 -1.26
N PRO A 198 -25.71 -8.57 -2.17
CA PRO A 198 -26.60 -8.19 -3.26
C PRO A 198 -26.88 -9.46 -4.07
N LYS A 199 -28.14 -9.73 -4.38
CA LYS A 199 -28.56 -10.92 -5.11
C LYS A 199 -27.90 -10.94 -6.50
N THR A 200 -26.78 -11.65 -6.62
CA THR A 200 -26.26 -12.11 -7.91
C THR A 200 -27.03 -13.38 -8.26
N ASN A 201 -27.73 -13.37 -9.40
CA ASN A 201 -28.14 -14.63 -10.01
C ASN A 201 -26.89 -15.50 -10.19
N GLY A 202 -26.90 -16.72 -9.67
CA GLY A 202 -25.72 -17.56 -9.43
C GLY A 202 -24.95 -18.07 -10.67
N ASP A 203 -25.17 -17.47 -11.83
CA ASP A 203 -24.67 -17.93 -13.13
C ASP A 203 -23.52 -17.06 -13.69
N GLY A 204 -23.24 -15.90 -13.09
CA GLY A 204 -22.21 -14.95 -13.53
C GLY A 204 -20.78 -15.26 -13.05
N ILE A 205 -19.78 -14.64 -13.69
CA ILE A 205 -18.37 -14.71 -13.23
C ILE A 205 -18.18 -14.11 -11.83
N THR A 206 -17.12 -14.52 -11.13
CA THR A 206 -16.73 -13.93 -9.84
C THR A 206 -16.13 -12.53 -10.00
N GLU A 207 -16.13 -11.72 -8.94
CA GLU A 207 -15.45 -10.41 -8.94
C GLU A 207 -13.96 -10.53 -9.30
N SER A 208 -13.28 -11.56 -8.80
CA SER A 208 -11.89 -11.86 -9.15
C SER A 208 -11.70 -12.15 -10.64
N GLN A 209 -12.64 -12.91 -11.24
CA GLN A 209 -12.65 -13.16 -12.68
C GLN A 209 -12.92 -11.89 -13.49
N ALA A 210 -13.88 -11.06 -13.08
CA ALA A 210 -14.16 -9.78 -13.74
C ALA A 210 -12.92 -8.87 -13.72
N ARG A 211 -12.29 -8.70 -12.55
CA ARG A 211 -11.06 -7.92 -12.39
C ARG A 211 -9.91 -8.47 -13.24
N ARG A 212 -9.81 -9.79 -13.38
CA ARG A 212 -8.83 -10.46 -14.25
C ARG A 212 -9.06 -10.12 -15.72
N LEU A 213 -10.28 -10.20 -16.23
CA LEU A 213 -10.57 -9.82 -17.63
C LEU A 213 -10.14 -8.39 -17.93
N LEU A 214 -10.44 -7.43 -17.04
CA LEU A 214 -10.02 -6.04 -17.24
C LEU A 214 -8.50 -5.86 -17.18
N ALA A 215 -7.80 -6.62 -16.35
CA ALA A 215 -6.34 -6.60 -16.28
C ALA A 215 -5.72 -7.13 -17.58
N VAL A 216 -6.26 -8.23 -18.14
CA VAL A 216 -5.82 -8.78 -19.43
C VAL A 216 -6.10 -7.78 -20.55
N CYS A 217 -7.29 -7.18 -20.60
CA CYS A 217 -7.61 -6.14 -21.58
C CYS A 217 -6.67 -4.93 -21.52
N ARG A 218 -6.24 -4.50 -20.33
CA ARG A 218 -5.28 -3.39 -20.17
C ARG A 218 -3.91 -3.78 -20.70
N THR A 219 -3.43 -4.95 -20.33
CA THR A 219 -2.13 -5.47 -20.75
C THR A 219 -2.07 -5.62 -22.27
N HIS A 220 -3.10 -6.21 -22.88
CA HIS A 220 -3.17 -6.40 -24.34
C HIS A 220 -3.42 -5.08 -25.08
N GLY A 221 -4.23 -4.18 -24.51
CA GLY A 221 -4.48 -2.86 -25.09
C GLY A 221 -3.23 -1.97 -25.17
N GLU A 222 -2.26 -2.13 -24.27
CA GLU A 222 -0.99 -1.41 -24.31
C GLU A 222 -0.20 -1.69 -25.60
N GLU A 223 -0.25 -2.92 -26.13
CA GLU A 223 0.42 -3.30 -27.39
C GLU A 223 -0.11 -2.51 -28.60
N TYR A 224 -1.41 -2.23 -28.62
CA TYR A 224 -2.10 -1.53 -29.71
C TYR A 224 -2.35 -0.04 -29.42
N LYS A 225 -1.88 0.49 -28.27
CA LYS A 225 -2.16 1.85 -27.78
C LYS A 225 -3.67 2.14 -27.63
N VAL A 226 -4.44 1.12 -27.26
CA VAL A 226 -5.89 1.18 -27.05
C VAL A 226 -6.19 1.04 -25.55
N HIS A 227 -7.15 1.80 -25.02
CA HIS A 227 -7.51 1.71 -23.60
C HIS A 227 -8.11 0.34 -23.29
N GLY A 228 -7.76 -0.33 -22.19
CA GLY A 228 -8.27 -1.68 -21.89
C GLY A 228 -9.81 -1.80 -21.84
N PHE A 229 -10.52 -0.72 -21.48
CA PHE A 229 -11.99 -0.70 -21.63
C PHE A 229 -12.46 -0.78 -23.08
N GLN A 230 -11.76 -0.15 -24.02
CA GLN A 230 -12.09 -0.23 -25.45
C GLN A 230 -11.84 -1.65 -25.99
N VAL A 231 -10.77 -2.32 -25.53
CA VAL A 231 -10.52 -3.75 -25.82
C VAL A 231 -11.68 -4.60 -25.30
N PHE A 232 -12.08 -4.42 -24.03
CA PHE A 232 -13.21 -5.14 -23.45
C PHE A 232 -14.53 -4.87 -24.18
N GLN A 233 -14.80 -3.62 -24.55
CA GLN A 233 -15.99 -3.24 -25.31
C GLN A 233 -16.01 -3.88 -26.70
N SER A 234 -14.86 -4.00 -27.37
CA SER A 234 -14.73 -4.71 -28.64
C SER A 234 -15.05 -6.19 -28.47
N VAL A 235 -14.47 -6.83 -27.46
CA VAL A 235 -14.74 -8.25 -27.17
C VAL A 235 -16.21 -8.50 -26.81
N CYS A 236 -16.84 -7.62 -26.03
CA CYS A 236 -18.28 -7.66 -25.78
C CYS A 236 -19.10 -7.57 -27.07
N LYS A 237 -18.73 -6.64 -27.97
CA LYS A 237 -19.41 -6.45 -29.25
C LYS A 237 -19.27 -7.68 -30.16
N ASP A 238 -18.08 -8.27 -30.22
CA ASP A 238 -17.79 -9.47 -31.03
C ASP A 238 -18.55 -10.70 -30.51
N LEU A 239 -18.76 -10.77 -29.20
CA LEU A 239 -19.53 -11.84 -28.54
C LEU A 239 -21.03 -11.53 -28.44
N GLY A 240 -21.51 -10.43 -29.03
CA GLY A 240 -22.92 -10.04 -29.00
C GLY A 240 -23.47 -9.70 -27.61
N LYS A 241 -22.59 -9.32 -26.67
CA LYS A 241 -22.92 -8.97 -25.28
C LYS A 241 -23.15 -7.46 -25.12
N PRO A 242 -23.95 -7.04 -24.12
CA PRO A 242 -24.10 -5.63 -23.79
C PRO A 242 -22.75 -4.96 -23.52
N VAL A 243 -22.54 -3.79 -24.09
CA VAL A 243 -21.29 -3.03 -23.96
C VAL A 243 -21.35 -2.17 -22.68
N VAL A 244 -20.30 -2.22 -21.87
CA VAL A 244 -20.20 -1.39 -20.64
C VAL A 244 -20.26 0.10 -21.04
N PRO A 245 -21.08 0.95 -20.38
CA PRO A 245 -21.08 2.39 -20.66
C PRO A 245 -19.69 2.99 -20.39
N GLY A 246 -19.20 3.79 -21.35
CA GLY A 246 -17.84 4.33 -21.32
C GLY A 246 -17.58 5.24 -20.11
N ARG A 247 -16.41 5.07 -19.48
CA ARG A 247 -15.95 5.71 -18.22
C ARG A 247 -16.61 5.22 -16.92
N GLY A 248 -17.05 3.97 -16.87
CA GLY A 248 -17.48 3.35 -15.61
C GLY A 248 -16.32 3.14 -14.62
N ARG A 249 -16.58 3.35 -13.32
CA ARG A 249 -15.65 2.99 -12.23
C ARG A 249 -15.57 1.47 -12.06
N MET A 250 -14.51 0.95 -11.44
CA MET A 250 -14.31 -0.50 -11.23
C MET A 250 -15.55 -1.26 -10.72
N PRO A 251 -16.34 -0.73 -9.75
CA PRO A 251 -17.55 -1.43 -9.29
C PRO A 251 -18.64 -1.56 -10.36
N GLU A 252 -18.78 -0.57 -11.23
CA GLU A 252 -19.77 -0.55 -12.32
C GLU A 252 -19.37 -1.55 -13.41
N PHE A 253 -18.07 -1.64 -13.71
CA PHE A 253 -17.52 -2.66 -14.59
C PHE A 253 -17.72 -4.07 -14.03
N VAL A 254 -17.41 -4.29 -12.75
CA VAL A 254 -17.57 -5.59 -12.10
C VAL A 254 -19.04 -6.01 -12.15
N ALA A 255 -19.97 -5.14 -11.77
CA ALA A 255 -21.40 -5.44 -11.84
C ALA A 255 -21.84 -5.84 -13.26
N HIS A 256 -21.44 -5.08 -14.28
CA HIS A 256 -21.75 -5.37 -15.67
C HIS A 256 -21.17 -6.71 -16.14
N ALA A 257 -19.92 -6.99 -15.79
CA ALA A 257 -19.26 -8.23 -16.18
C ALA A 257 -19.91 -9.45 -15.49
N GLN A 258 -20.31 -9.31 -14.22
CA GLN A 258 -21.02 -10.36 -13.49
C GLN A 258 -22.45 -10.58 -14.01
N GLU A 259 -23.09 -9.53 -14.53
CA GLU A 259 -24.45 -9.60 -15.09
C GLU A 259 -24.50 -10.24 -16.49
N HIS A 260 -23.44 -10.05 -17.29
CA HIS A 260 -23.48 -10.37 -18.72
C HIS A 260 -22.49 -11.45 -19.19
N ILE A 261 -21.56 -11.88 -18.33
CA ILE A 261 -20.61 -12.96 -18.62
C ILE A 261 -20.92 -14.14 -17.71
N ALA A 262 -21.34 -15.25 -18.32
CA ALA A 262 -21.60 -16.48 -17.58
C ALA A 262 -20.28 -17.13 -17.14
N LYS A 263 -20.31 -17.88 -16.04
CA LYS A 263 -19.11 -18.49 -15.46
C LYS A 263 -18.36 -19.42 -16.43
N ASN A 264 -19.07 -20.13 -17.30
CA ASN A 264 -18.52 -21.01 -18.33
C ASN A 264 -17.99 -20.25 -19.57
N GLU A 265 -18.33 -18.97 -19.73
CA GLU A 265 -17.85 -18.11 -20.82
C GLU A 265 -16.53 -17.41 -20.47
N PHE A 266 -16.04 -17.55 -19.24
CA PHE A 266 -14.87 -16.83 -18.73
C PHE A 266 -13.60 -17.09 -19.55
N GLU A 267 -13.28 -18.37 -19.81
CA GLU A 267 -12.08 -18.74 -20.57
C GLU A 267 -12.17 -18.29 -22.03
N MET A 268 -13.35 -18.42 -22.65
CA MET A 268 -13.64 -17.90 -23.99
C MET A 268 -13.45 -16.38 -24.06
N PHE A 269 -13.89 -15.64 -23.04
CA PHE A 269 -13.69 -14.20 -22.95
C PHE A 269 -12.21 -13.84 -22.89
N GLU A 270 -11.42 -14.58 -22.11
CA GLU A 270 -9.99 -14.39 -21.98
C GLU A 270 -9.25 -14.68 -23.31
N GLU A 271 -9.59 -15.77 -23.99
CA GLU A 271 -9.05 -16.10 -25.32
C GLU A 271 -9.39 -15.02 -26.36
N LYS A 272 -10.61 -14.50 -26.35
CA LYS A 272 -11.04 -13.44 -27.27
C LYS A 272 -10.30 -12.12 -27.04
N ILE A 273 -9.89 -11.83 -25.80
CA ILE A 273 -9.06 -10.66 -25.51
C ILE A 273 -7.68 -10.81 -26.15
N TYR A 274 -7.09 -12.01 -26.16
CA TYR A 274 -5.80 -12.26 -26.83
C TYR A 274 -5.90 -12.31 -28.36
N GLN A 275 -7.09 -12.53 -28.91
CA GLN A 275 -7.39 -12.45 -30.35
C GLN A 275 -7.76 -11.04 -30.82
N PHE A 276 -7.71 -10.04 -29.93
CA PHE A 276 -7.99 -8.67 -30.30
C PHE A 276 -6.85 -8.12 -31.16
N ASP A 277 -7.17 -7.82 -32.41
CA ASP A 277 -6.31 -7.11 -33.37
C ASP A 277 -6.81 -5.65 -33.42
N GLY A 278 -5.98 -4.71 -32.99
CA GLY A 278 -6.35 -3.31 -32.71
C GLY A 278 -6.94 -2.50 -33.86
#